data_AF-A0A925QBF8-F1
#
_entry.id   AF-A0A925QBF8-F1
#
_cell.length_a   1.000
_cell.length_b   1.000
_cell.length_c   1.000
_cell.angle_alpha   90.00
_cell.angle_beta   90.00
_cell.angle_gamma   90.00
#
_symmetry.space_group_name_H-M   'P 1'
#
loop_
_entity.id
_entity.type
_entity.pdbx_description
1 polymer ?
#
loop_
_entity_poly.entity_id
_entity_poly.type
_entity_poly.pdbx_seq_one_letter_code
_entity_poly.pdbx_strand_id
1 'polypeptide(L)'
;MNRTRILGTYVMVCGVLQGLLYLALSISRNCEWLCCFDSRIGIAFFELWSGREQMEPSVVRWLTVGWILALGVLLFVGRRLVKTYIVSEIVLSLPNIVYFAMVALASFAPDPQFSVTGLLWPIIVTLVFSIVPLMLAFWSRRHHPTSPRGS
;
A
#
# COMPACT_ATOMS: atom_id res chain seq x y z
N MET A 1 25.66 -0.06 -6.34
CA MET A 1 24.25 0.00 -6.81
C MET A 1 23.56 1.19 -6.16
N ASN A 2 22.92 2.08 -6.93
CA ASN A 2 22.26 3.27 -6.37
C ASN A 2 21.08 2.85 -5.48
N ARG A 3 21.04 3.31 -4.23
CA ARG A 3 20.01 2.91 -3.24
C ARG A 3 18.58 3.24 -3.70
N THR A 4 18.43 4.31 -4.46
CA THR A 4 17.18 4.68 -5.14
C THR A 4 16.70 3.61 -6.13
N ARG A 5 17.62 2.89 -6.77
CA ARG A 5 17.26 1.76 -7.64
C ARG A 5 16.74 0.58 -6.85
N ILE A 6 17.31 0.28 -5.68
CA ILE A 6 16.82 -0.79 -4.80
C ILE A 6 15.38 -0.49 -4.35
N LEU A 7 15.13 0.74 -3.91
CA LEU A 7 13.77 1.20 -3.58
C LEU A 7 12.85 1.11 -4.81
N GLY A 8 13.29 1.58 -5.97
CA GLY A 8 12.52 1.50 -7.21
C GLY A 8 12.16 0.07 -7.60
N THR A 9 13.12 -0.86 -7.55
CA THR A 9 12.90 -2.29 -7.80
C THR A 9 11.91 -2.88 -6.81
N TYR A 10 12.04 -2.58 -5.51
CA TYR A 10 11.11 -3.05 -4.50
C TYR A 10 9.68 -2.56 -4.78
N VAL A 11 9.52 -1.26 -5.01
CA VAL A 11 8.23 -0.63 -5.32
C VAL A 11 7.63 -1.20 -6.61
N MET A 12 8.44 -1.46 -7.64
CA MET A 12 8.00 -2.13 -8.86
C MET A 12 7.50 -3.55 -8.59
N VAL A 13 8.25 -4.35 -7.83
CA VAL A 13 7.84 -5.72 -7.49
C VAL A 13 6.53 -5.70 -6.72
N CYS A 14 6.38 -4.82 -5.72
CA CYS A 14 5.13 -4.64 -4.99
C CYS A 14 3.97 -4.23 -5.91
N GLY A 15 4.19 -3.26 -6.81
CA GLY A 15 3.18 -2.81 -7.76
C GLY A 15 2.77 -3.90 -8.76
N VAL A 16 3.71 -4.70 -9.26
CA VAL A 16 3.43 -5.83 -10.16
C VAL A 16 2.65 -6.90 -9.43
N LEU A 17 3.08 -7.28 -8.22
CA LEU A 17 2.39 -8.27 -7.41
C LEU A 17 0.95 -7.83 -7.08
N GLN A 18 0.76 -6.54 -6.76
CA GLN A 18 -0.56 -5.96 -6.53
C GLN A 18 -1.42 -5.96 -7.81
N GLY A 19 -0.83 -5.62 -8.96
CA GLY A 19 -1.53 -5.68 -10.24
C GLY A 19 -1.95 -7.10 -10.64
N LEU A 20 -1.10 -8.09 -10.41
CA LEU A 20 -1.41 -9.51 -10.62
C LEU A 20 -2.51 -9.99 -9.67
N LEU A 21 -2.49 -9.54 -8.42
CA LEU A 21 -3.53 -9.84 -7.44
C LEU A 21 -4.88 -9.26 -7.88
N TYR A 22 -4.91 -8.02 -8.37
CA TYR A 22 -6.12 -7.39 -8.91
C TYR A 22 -6.62 -8.07 -10.17
N LEU A 23 -5.71 -8.48 -11.05
CA LEU A 23 -6.07 -9.27 -12.23
C LEU A 23 -6.69 -10.60 -11.80
N ALA A 24 -6.09 -11.30 -10.83
CA ALA A 24 -6.63 -12.55 -10.29
C ALA A 24 -8.01 -12.37 -9.66
N LEU A 25 -8.22 -11.29 -8.90
CA LEU A 25 -9.53 -10.93 -8.32
C LEU A 25 -10.56 -10.56 -9.38
N SER A 26 -10.18 -9.86 -10.46
CA SER A 26 -11.10 -9.53 -11.55
C SER A 26 -11.52 -10.76 -12.39
N ILE A 27 -10.66 -11.77 -12.46
CA ILE A 27 -10.93 -13.00 -13.22
C ILE A 27 -11.68 -14.02 -12.36
N SER A 28 -11.38 -14.08 -11.07
CA SER A 28 -11.90 -15.10 -10.17
C SER A 28 -13.02 -14.58 -9.27
N ARG A 29 -14.25 -15.07 -9.49
CA ARG A 29 -15.43 -14.74 -8.69
C ARG A 29 -15.45 -15.38 -7.28
N ASN A 30 -14.53 -16.29 -6.96
CA ASN A 30 -14.55 -17.10 -5.72
C ASN A 30 -13.25 -16.97 -4.89
N CYS A 31 -12.47 -15.92 -5.10
CA CYS A 31 -11.14 -15.78 -4.48
C CYS A 31 -11.12 -14.80 -3.31
N GLU A 32 -12.01 -15.01 -2.34
CA GLU A 32 -12.13 -14.17 -1.12
C GLU A 32 -10.82 -14.08 -0.32
N TRP A 33 -10.03 -15.16 -0.30
CA TRP A 33 -8.74 -15.18 0.41
C TRP A 33 -7.67 -14.28 -0.23
N LEU A 34 -7.79 -13.92 -1.52
CA LEU A 34 -6.84 -13.04 -2.19
C LEU A 34 -7.00 -11.58 -1.75
N CYS A 35 -8.18 -11.17 -1.26
CA CYS A 35 -8.39 -9.85 -0.66
C CYS A 35 -7.46 -9.60 0.54
N CYS A 36 -7.05 -10.65 1.25
CA CYS A 36 -6.19 -10.57 2.43
C CYS A 36 -4.73 -10.20 2.14
N PHE A 37 -4.32 -10.16 0.88
CA PHE A 37 -2.94 -9.82 0.46
C PHE A 37 -2.77 -8.40 -0.11
N ASP A 38 -3.85 -7.62 -0.21
CA ASP A 38 -3.78 -6.25 -0.73
C ASP A 38 -3.21 -5.29 0.34
N SER A 39 -2.08 -4.65 0.10
CA SER A 39 -1.53 -3.66 1.06
C SER A 39 -2.41 -2.42 1.25
N ARG A 40 -3.49 -2.28 0.48
CA ARG A 40 -4.48 -1.20 0.54
C ARG A 40 -5.86 -1.66 1.00
N ILE A 41 -5.91 -2.76 1.76
CA ILE A 41 -7.13 -3.39 2.29
C ILE A 41 -8.16 -2.39 2.88
N GLY A 42 -7.76 -1.25 3.44
CA GLY A 42 -8.69 -0.26 3.98
C GLY A 42 -9.64 0.38 2.95
N ILE A 43 -9.20 0.58 1.70
CA ILE A 43 -10.08 1.06 0.61
C ILE A 43 -11.09 -0.04 0.26
N ALA A 44 -10.64 -1.30 0.27
CA ALA A 44 -11.49 -2.45 -0.03
C ALA A 44 -12.57 -2.70 1.03
N PHE A 45 -12.27 -2.49 2.31
CA PHE A 45 -13.25 -2.68 3.37
C PHE A 45 -14.23 -1.52 3.52
N PHE A 46 -13.86 -0.28 3.14
CA PHE A 46 -14.84 0.81 3.06
C PHE A 46 -15.91 0.53 1.99
N GLU A 47 -15.52 -0.07 0.86
CA GLU A 47 -16.45 -0.55 -0.17
C GLU A 47 -17.25 -1.78 0.33
N LEU A 48 -16.62 -2.70 1.07
CA LEU A 48 -17.30 -3.86 1.69
C LEU A 48 -18.36 -3.44 2.73
N TRP A 49 -18.11 -2.39 3.51
CA TRP A 49 -19.06 -1.79 4.47
C TRP A 49 -20.30 -1.22 3.77
N SER A 50 -20.21 -0.88 2.47
CA SER A 50 -21.36 -0.38 1.69
C SER A 50 -22.38 -1.45 1.28
N GLY A 51 -22.18 -2.71 1.71
CA GLY A 51 -23.16 -3.78 1.54
C GLY A 51 -23.28 -4.33 0.11
N ARG A 52 -22.30 -4.05 -0.75
CA ARG A 52 -22.21 -4.65 -2.10
C ARG A 52 -21.02 -5.58 -2.19
N GLU A 53 -21.30 -6.84 -2.50
CA GLU A 53 -20.40 -7.89 -2.95
C GLU A 53 -19.66 -7.46 -4.23
N GLN A 54 -18.69 -6.56 -4.13
CA GLN A 54 -17.79 -6.26 -5.24
C GLN A 54 -16.40 -6.79 -4.91
N MET A 55 -16.19 -8.06 -5.28
CA MET A 55 -14.87 -8.68 -5.35
C MET A 55 -14.01 -8.06 -6.48
N GLU A 56 -14.61 -7.28 -7.39
CA GLU A 56 -13.89 -6.62 -8.46
C GLU A 56 -13.14 -5.36 -7.97
N PRO A 57 -11.85 -5.22 -8.31
CA PRO A 57 -11.08 -4.04 -7.95
C PRO A 57 -11.63 -2.78 -8.66
N SER A 58 -11.98 -1.76 -7.87
CA SER A 58 -12.51 -0.50 -8.42
C SER A 58 -11.48 0.26 -9.26
N VAL A 59 -11.94 1.17 -10.13
CA VAL A 59 -11.08 1.98 -11.01
C VAL A 59 -10.01 2.73 -10.22
N VAL A 60 -10.35 3.20 -9.03
CA VAL A 60 -9.41 3.87 -8.12
C VAL A 60 -8.26 2.93 -7.75
N ARG A 61 -8.53 1.65 -7.50
CA ARG A 61 -7.49 0.66 -7.18
C ARG A 61 -6.52 0.47 -8.34
N TRP A 62 -7.02 0.32 -9.56
CA TRP A 62 -6.18 0.24 -10.77
C TRP A 62 -5.31 1.49 -10.97
N LEU A 63 -5.91 2.68 -10.78
CA LEU A 63 -5.16 3.94 -10.85
C LEU A 63 -4.05 3.99 -9.81
N THR A 64 -4.31 3.50 -8.60
CA THR A 64 -3.31 3.52 -7.54
C THR A 64 -2.15 2.55 -7.79
N VAL A 65 -2.41 1.38 -8.37
CA VAL A 65 -1.36 0.43 -8.81
C VAL A 65 -0.54 1.05 -9.92
N GLY A 66 -1.19 1.64 -10.93
CA GLY A 66 -0.51 2.37 -12.00
C GLY A 66 0.38 3.49 -11.47
N TRP A 67 -0.10 4.24 -10.47
CA TRP A 67 0.67 5.30 -9.81
C TRP A 67 1.91 4.77 -9.08
N ILE A 68 1.77 3.68 -8.30
CA ILE A 68 2.90 3.05 -7.61
C ILE A 68 3.92 2.51 -8.60
N LEU A 69 3.47 1.83 -9.67
CA LEU A 69 4.35 1.32 -10.72
C LEU A 69 5.11 2.45 -11.41
N ALA A 70 4.44 3.55 -11.76
CA ALA A 70 5.07 4.72 -12.35
C ALA A 70 6.14 5.29 -11.41
N LEU A 71 5.85 5.43 -10.10
CA LEU A 71 6.84 5.87 -9.11
C LEU A 71 8.02 4.90 -8.98
N GLY A 72 7.75 3.59 -8.96
CA GLY A 72 8.78 2.55 -8.92
C GLY A 72 9.74 2.64 -10.12
N VAL A 73 9.19 2.77 -11.33
CA VAL A 73 9.98 2.95 -12.57
C VAL A 73 10.82 4.23 -12.50
N LEU A 74 10.22 5.36 -12.07
CA LEU A 74 10.95 6.63 -11.97
C LEU A 74 12.09 6.57 -10.96
N LEU A 75 11.89 5.90 -9.81
CA LEU A 75 12.92 5.66 -8.81
C LEU A 75 14.02 4.71 -9.33
N PHE A 76 13.64 3.68 -10.10
CA PHE A 76 14.56 2.74 -10.74
C PHE A 76 15.45 3.40 -11.80
N VAL A 77 14.90 4.32 -12.60
CA VAL A 77 15.67 5.14 -13.55
C VAL A 77 16.63 6.11 -12.82
N GLY A 78 16.44 6.31 -11.50
CA GLY A 78 17.30 7.13 -10.66
C GLY A 78 16.81 8.56 -10.49
N ARG A 79 15.56 8.87 -10.87
CA ARG A 79 14.95 10.17 -10.60
C ARG A 79 14.73 10.35 -9.10
N ARG A 80 15.07 11.53 -8.58
CA ARG A 80 14.97 11.86 -7.14
C ARG A 80 13.54 12.22 -6.73
N LEU A 81 12.58 11.32 -6.97
CA LEU A 81 11.18 11.49 -6.59
C LEU A 81 10.84 10.85 -5.24
N VAL A 82 11.84 10.65 -4.38
CA VAL A 82 11.66 10.03 -3.06
C VAL A 82 10.66 10.80 -2.19
N LYS A 83 10.62 12.14 -2.29
CA LYS A 83 9.61 12.95 -1.59
C LYS A 83 8.19 12.65 -2.08
N THR A 84 7.99 12.60 -3.41
CA THR A 84 6.71 12.27 -4.02
C THR A 84 6.25 10.85 -3.63
N TYR A 85 7.19 9.91 -3.59
CA TYR A 85 6.93 8.55 -3.10
C TYR A 85 6.46 8.54 -1.64
N ILE A 86 7.18 9.21 -0.74
CA ILE A 86 6.79 9.29 0.69
C ILE A 86 5.41 9.93 0.85
N VAL A 87 5.14 11.05 0.16
CA VAL A 87 3.83 11.71 0.22
C VAL A 87 2.74 10.79 -0.32
N SER A 88 3.01 10.07 -1.42
CA SER A 88 2.06 9.12 -1.99
C SER A 88 1.77 7.98 -1.02
N GLU A 89 2.77 7.38 -0.39
CA GLU A 89 2.57 6.36 0.64
C GLU A 89 1.72 6.86 1.80
N ILE A 90 2.00 8.06 2.32
CA ILE A 90 1.21 8.63 3.42
C ILE A 90 -0.25 8.85 3.00
N VAL A 91 -0.48 9.47 1.84
CA VAL A 91 -1.84 9.74 1.34
C VAL A 91 -2.60 8.45 1.06
N LEU A 92 -1.92 7.43 0.53
CA LEU A 92 -2.52 6.14 0.19
C LEU A 92 -2.73 5.23 1.42
N SER A 93 -1.94 5.40 2.48
CA SER A 93 -2.07 4.65 3.73
C SER A 93 -3.00 5.30 4.75
N LEU A 94 -3.27 6.61 4.65
CA LEU A 94 -4.16 7.32 5.55
C LEU A 94 -5.56 6.67 5.66
N PRO A 95 -6.24 6.29 4.57
CA PRO A 95 -7.53 5.60 4.65
C PRO A 95 -7.44 4.28 5.43
N ASN A 96 -6.32 3.55 5.30
CA ASN A 96 -6.10 2.30 6.03
C ASN A 96 -5.94 2.54 7.53
N ILE A 97 -5.19 3.57 7.92
CA ILE A 97 -5.01 3.93 9.34
C ILE A 97 -6.35 4.33 9.97
N VAL A 98 -7.13 5.16 9.27
CA VAL A 98 -8.47 5.57 9.71
C VAL A 98 -9.38 4.35 9.85
N TYR A 99 -9.36 3.43 8.88
CA TYR A 99 -10.12 2.19 8.95
C TYR A 99 -9.73 1.33 10.16
N PHE A 100 -8.45 1.06 10.37
CA PHE A 100 -8.00 0.28 11.52
C PHE A 100 -8.37 0.93 12.86
N ALA A 101 -8.30 2.26 12.95
CA ALA A 101 -8.76 3.00 14.12
C ALA A 101 -10.26 2.81 14.37
N MET A 102 -11.09 2.94 13.33
CA MET A 102 -12.54 2.74 13.43
C MET A 102 -12.89 1.32 13.87
N VAL A 103 -12.22 0.30 13.31
CA VAL A 103 -12.46 -1.09 13.70
C VAL A 103 -11.97 -1.39 15.10
N ALA A 104 -10.81 -0.87 15.50
CA ALA A 104 -10.33 -0.99 16.87
C ALA A 104 -11.32 -0.36 17.86
N LEU A 105 -11.86 0.82 17.55
CA LEU A 105 -12.91 1.47 18.33
C LEU A 105 -14.20 0.65 18.39
N ALA A 106 -14.64 0.11 17.24
CA ALA A 106 -15.83 -0.74 17.16
C ALA A 106 -15.68 -2.05 17.94
N SER A 107 -14.45 -2.56 18.08
CA SER A 107 -14.17 -3.79 18.84
C SER A 107 -14.36 -3.63 20.36
N PHE A 108 -14.44 -2.40 20.86
CA PHE A 108 -14.82 -2.11 22.25
C PHE A 108 -16.34 -1.99 22.44
N ALA A 109 -17.11 -1.97 21.35
CA ALA A 109 -18.57 -2.01 21.43
C ALA A 109 -19.04 -3.46 21.68
N PRO A 110 -20.17 -3.66 22.39
CA PRO A 110 -20.67 -4.99 22.76
C PRO A 110 -21.21 -5.82 21.58
N ASP A 111 -21.21 -5.31 20.35
CA ASP A 111 -21.71 -6.02 19.18
C ASP A 111 -20.62 -6.89 18.50
N PRO A 112 -20.81 -8.23 18.41
CA PRO A 112 -19.76 -9.18 18.02
C PRO A 112 -19.53 -9.31 16.51
N GLN A 113 -20.06 -8.41 15.69
CA GLN A 113 -19.97 -8.54 14.22
C GLN A 113 -18.56 -8.34 13.67
N PHE A 114 -17.64 -7.74 14.45
CA PHE A 114 -16.24 -7.53 14.04
C PHE A 114 -15.28 -8.32 14.93
N SER A 115 -14.62 -9.32 14.35
CA SER A 115 -13.58 -10.08 15.05
C SER A 115 -12.21 -9.43 14.81
N VAL A 116 -11.60 -8.89 15.88
CA VAL A 116 -10.24 -8.28 15.87
C VAL A 116 -9.21 -9.22 15.25
N THR A 117 -9.35 -10.53 15.46
CA THR A 117 -8.43 -11.55 14.93
C THR A 117 -8.45 -11.63 13.41
N GLY A 118 -9.59 -11.34 12.77
CA GLY A 118 -9.70 -11.26 11.30
C GLY A 118 -8.95 -10.08 10.69
N LEU A 119 -8.67 -9.03 11.47
CA LEU A 119 -7.94 -7.85 11.02
C LEU A 119 -6.42 -7.93 11.23
N LEU A 120 -5.94 -8.81 12.10
CA LEU A 120 -4.51 -8.93 12.37
C LEU A 120 -3.70 -9.23 11.10
N TRP A 121 -4.23 -10.10 10.24
CA TRP A 121 -3.54 -10.45 9.00
C TRP A 121 -3.43 -9.27 8.01
N PRO A 122 -4.53 -8.57 7.65
CA PRO A 122 -4.47 -7.31 6.91
C PRO A 122 -3.52 -6.26 7.48
N ILE A 123 -3.51 -6.10 8.80
CA ILE A 123 -2.62 -5.14 9.48
C ILE A 123 -1.17 -5.53 9.24
N ILE A 124 -0.79 -6.79 9.46
CA ILE A 124 0.58 -7.28 9.26
C ILE A 124 1.02 -7.07 7.81
N VAL A 125 0.17 -7.44 6.84
CA VAL A 125 0.46 -7.26 5.41
C VAL A 125 0.66 -5.77 5.08
N THR A 126 -0.24 -4.90 5.56
CA THR A 126 -0.15 -3.45 5.35
C THR A 126 1.14 -2.88 5.95
N LEU A 127 1.51 -3.31 7.17
CA LEU A 127 2.74 -2.88 7.82
C LEU A 127 3.96 -3.32 7.01
N VAL A 128 4.05 -4.58 6.58
CA VAL A 128 5.19 -5.07 5.80
C VAL A 128 5.32 -4.33 4.46
N PHE A 129 4.22 -4.14 3.73
CA PHE A 129 4.25 -3.56 2.39
C PHE A 129 4.31 -2.02 2.37
N SER A 130 3.98 -1.32 3.46
CA SER A 130 4.10 0.14 3.55
C SER A 130 5.30 0.58 4.39
N ILE A 131 5.55 -0.03 5.55
CA ILE A 131 6.65 0.40 6.44
C ILE A 131 8.01 0.06 5.85
N VAL A 132 8.20 -1.13 5.28
CA VAL A 132 9.51 -1.54 4.72
C VAL A 132 9.98 -0.57 3.63
N PRO A 133 9.19 -0.23 2.60
CA PRO A 133 9.65 0.71 1.59
C PRO A 133 9.70 2.16 2.09
N LEU A 134 8.89 2.54 3.09
CA LEU A 134 9.02 3.84 3.76
C LEU A 134 10.37 3.95 4.51
N MET A 135 10.76 2.91 5.25
CA MET A 135 12.06 2.84 5.92
C MET A 135 13.20 2.91 4.91
N LEU A 136 13.10 2.18 3.79
CA LEU A 136 14.07 2.25 2.69
C LEU A 136 14.13 3.66 2.07
N ALA A 137 13.00 4.33 1.90
CA ALA A 137 12.93 5.70 1.40
C ALA A 137 13.59 6.70 2.35
N PHE A 138 13.33 6.60 3.66
CA PHE A 138 13.98 7.42 4.68
C PHE A 138 15.48 7.15 4.77
N TRP A 139 15.88 5.88 4.70
CA TRP A 139 17.28 5.50 4.69
C TRP A 139 18.01 6.02 3.43
N SER A 140 17.36 5.95 2.27
CA SER A 140 17.87 6.55 1.03
C SER A 140 18.01 8.08 1.14
N ARG A 141 17.19 8.75 1.95
CA ARG A 141 17.25 10.21 2.14
C ARG A 141 18.34 10.65 3.12
N ARG A 142 18.55 9.91 4.23
CA ARG A 142 19.51 10.27 5.29
C ARG A 142 20.99 10.23 4.86
N HIS A 143 21.35 9.40 3.89
CA HIS A 143 22.74 9.25 3.46
C HIS A 143 23.13 10.11 2.25
N HIS A 144 22.32 11.11 1.92
CA HIS A 144 22.80 12.18 1.06
C HIS A 144 23.44 13.25 1.95
N PRO A 145 24.79 13.31 2.05
CA PRO A 145 25.43 14.53 2.50
C PRO A 145 24.93 15.63 1.58
N THR A 146 24.36 16.67 2.17
CA THR A 146 24.28 17.98 1.54
C THR A 146 25.69 18.28 1.06
N SER A 147 25.94 18.08 -0.25
CA SER A 147 27.14 18.63 -0.86
C SER A 147 27.08 20.12 -0.53
N PRO A 148 28.07 20.66 0.20
CA PRO A 148 28.14 22.09 0.39
C PRO A 148 28.07 22.70 -1.01
N ARG A 149 27.12 23.60 -1.23
CA ARG A 149 27.13 24.45 -2.42
C ARG A 149 28.45 25.20 -2.37
N GLY A 150 29.44 24.67 -3.07
CA GLY A 150 30.70 25.32 -3.38
C GLY A 150 30.60 25.87 -4.79
N SER A 151 31.06 27.12 -4.92
CA SER A 151 31.08 28.06 -6.06
C SER A 151 29.72 28.60 -6.50
#